data_AF-A0A1J8QL09-F1
#
_entry.id   AF-A0A1J8QL09-F1
#
_cell.length_a   1.000
_cell.length_b   1.000
_cell.length_c   1.000
_cell.angle_alpha   90.00
_cell.angle_beta   90.00
_cell.angle_gamma   90.00
#
_symmetry.space_group_name_H-M   'P 1'
#
loop_
_entity.id
_entity.type
_entity.pdbx_description
1 polymer ?
#
loop_
_entity_poly.entity_id
_entity_poly.type
_entity_poly.pdbx_seq_one_letter_code
_entity_poly.pdbx_strand_id
1 'polypeptide(L)'
;MCYSDEWRLNRRLFHQTFRPDSSLKFRPMQIRRAREMILNLIDDPQHYHSHFATFSSSVVMSAVYDYQPSARGDPRVRVLENVLDLGLRVMTPERAVILKIFPFLLKLPDWCWGSSIKRDAQVSTNRIAEMMDVPFQSASQDMAENSLPSQSSMVAENLRRMEKQDKVFKSTFETALKNSAATAVVGE
;
A
#
# COMPACT_ATOMS: atom_id res chain seq x y z
N MET A 1 13.68 3.08 -5.70
CA MET A 1 14.44 4.11 -4.94
C MET A 1 15.95 3.87 -5.06
N CYS A 2 16.77 4.91 -5.13
CA CYS A 2 18.23 4.77 -5.01
C CYS A 2 18.61 4.38 -3.58
N TYR A 3 19.76 3.72 -3.40
CA TYR A 3 20.25 3.37 -2.05
C TYR A 3 20.54 4.65 -1.25
N SER A 4 19.81 4.85 -0.17
CA SER A 4 19.87 6.02 0.72
C SER A 4 19.50 5.62 2.14
N ASP A 5 19.70 6.53 3.11
CA ASP A 5 19.31 6.32 4.50
C ASP A 5 17.79 6.12 4.64
N GLU A 6 17.02 6.85 3.83
CA GLU A 6 15.58 6.69 3.72
C GLU A 6 15.21 5.28 3.20
N TRP A 7 15.87 4.81 2.15
CA TRP A 7 15.65 3.45 1.63
C TRP A 7 15.98 2.39 2.68
N ARG A 8 17.11 2.54 3.39
CA ARG A 8 17.51 1.63 4.48
C ARG A 8 16.48 1.60 5.60
N LEU A 9 15.95 2.76 5.98
CA LEU A 9 14.91 2.88 7.00
C LEU A 9 13.62 2.20 6.53
N ASN A 10 13.14 2.51 5.32
CA ASN A 10 11.97 1.87 4.74
C ASN A 10 12.12 0.33 4.74
N ARG A 11 13.23 -0.18 4.19
CA ARG A 11 13.50 -1.63 4.13
C ARG A 11 13.53 -2.27 5.52
N ARG A 12 14.08 -1.58 6.52
CA ARG A 12 14.10 -2.04 7.90
C ARG A 12 12.68 -2.14 8.48
N LEU A 13 11.82 -1.14 8.29
CA LEU A 13 10.44 -1.13 8.79
C LEU A 13 9.62 -2.27 8.19
N PHE A 14 9.70 -2.43 6.86
CA PHE A 14 9.05 -3.53 6.15
C PHE A 14 9.54 -4.89 6.66
N HIS A 15 10.85 -5.10 6.67
CA HIS A 15 11.44 -6.39 7.03
C HIS A 15 11.19 -6.76 8.50
N GLN A 16 11.21 -5.80 9.43
CA GLN A 16 10.90 -6.09 10.84
C GLN A 16 9.48 -6.61 11.03
N THR A 17 8.54 -6.12 10.21
CA THR A 17 7.14 -6.50 10.28
C THR A 17 6.88 -7.83 9.58
N PHE A 18 7.48 -8.03 8.40
CA PHE A 18 7.20 -9.17 7.51
C PHE A 18 8.28 -10.24 7.49
N ARG A 19 9.29 -10.21 8.38
CA ARG A 19 10.26 -11.30 8.53
C ARG A 19 9.56 -12.65 8.77
N PRO A 20 10.18 -13.79 8.38
CA PRO A 20 9.56 -15.11 8.47
C PRO A 20 8.93 -15.44 9.83
N ASP A 21 9.61 -15.11 10.93
CA ASP A 21 9.11 -15.41 12.28
C ASP A 21 7.92 -14.52 12.66
N SER A 22 7.96 -13.24 12.30
CA SER A 22 6.90 -12.27 12.59
C SER A 22 5.67 -12.52 11.71
N SER A 23 5.85 -13.01 10.48
CA SER A 23 4.75 -13.15 9.52
C SER A 23 3.74 -14.22 9.91
N LEU A 24 4.13 -15.17 10.78
CA LEU A 24 3.27 -16.21 11.32
C LEU A 24 2.02 -15.64 12.03
N LYS A 25 2.13 -14.45 12.62
CA LYS A 25 1.00 -13.77 13.29
C LYS A 25 -0.13 -13.40 12.33
N PHE A 26 0.15 -13.25 11.04
CA PHE A 26 -0.85 -12.92 10.02
C PHE A 26 -1.58 -14.16 9.47
N ARG A 27 -1.09 -15.37 9.75
CA ARG A 27 -1.69 -16.62 9.21
C ARG A 27 -3.17 -16.78 9.54
N PRO A 28 -3.65 -16.54 10.79
CA PRO A 28 -5.08 -16.67 11.09
C PRO A 28 -5.94 -15.75 10.22
N MET A 29 -5.50 -14.51 10.01
CA MET A 29 -6.16 -13.54 9.14
C MET A 29 -6.13 -14.01 7.68
N GLN A 30 -4.97 -14.45 7.17
CA GLN A 30 -4.83 -14.96 5.80
C GLN A 30 -5.74 -16.17 5.54
N ILE A 31 -5.82 -17.12 6.47
CA ILE A 31 -6.71 -18.29 6.36
C ILE A 31 -8.16 -17.86 6.29
N ARG A 32 -8.58 -16.91 7.13
CA ARG A 32 -9.95 -16.38 7.08
C ARG A 32 -10.25 -15.74 5.72
N ARG A 33 -9.35 -14.89 5.20
CA ARG A 33 -9.51 -14.27 3.87
C ARG A 33 -9.50 -15.30 2.75
N ALA A 34 -8.70 -16.35 2.86
CA ALA A 34 -8.64 -17.41 1.87
C ALA A 34 -9.96 -18.21 1.84
N ARG A 35 -10.57 -18.47 3.00
CA ARG A 35 -11.90 -19.09 3.08
C ARG A 35 -12.97 -18.22 2.42
N GLU A 36 -12.98 -16.91 2.70
CA GLU A 36 -13.88 -15.95 2.05
C GLU A 36 -13.70 -15.95 0.53
N MET A 37 -12.46 -15.94 0.04
CA MET A 37 -12.15 -16.02 -1.38
C MET A 37 -12.67 -17.32 -2.02
N ILE A 38 -12.45 -18.47 -1.36
CA ILE A 38 -12.92 -19.77 -1.87
C ILE A 38 -14.45 -19.81 -1.97
N LEU A 39 -15.15 -19.28 -0.95
CA LEU A 39 -16.62 -19.19 -0.98
C LEU A 39 -17.11 -18.31 -2.15
N ASN A 40 -16.50 -17.14 -2.32
CA ASN A 40 -16.85 -16.24 -3.43
C ASN A 40 -16.51 -16.86 -4.80
N LEU A 41 -15.45 -17.66 -4.89
CA LEU A 41 -15.07 -18.37 -6.11
C LEU A 41 -16.04 -19.49 -6.46
N ILE A 42 -16.60 -20.19 -5.47
CA ILE A 42 -17.63 -21.22 -5.68
C ILE A 42 -18.92 -20.57 -6.19
N ASP A 43 -19.30 -19.41 -5.63
CA ASP A 43 -20.52 -18.70 -6.01
C ASP A 43 -20.43 -18.05 -7.39
N ASP A 44 -19.26 -17.50 -7.75
CA ASP A 44 -19.01 -16.84 -9.03
C ASP A 44 -17.63 -17.21 -9.62
N PRO A 45 -17.52 -18.40 -10.24
CA PRO A 45 -16.25 -18.90 -10.77
C PRO A 45 -15.80 -18.13 -12.03
N GLN A 46 -16.69 -17.44 -12.73
CA GLN A 46 -16.37 -16.72 -13.96
C GLN A 46 -15.46 -15.53 -13.69
N HIS A 47 -15.60 -14.90 -12.51
CA HIS A 47 -14.81 -13.74 -12.09
C HIS A 47 -13.65 -14.11 -11.15
N TYR A 48 -13.04 -15.29 -11.33
CA TYR A 48 -11.96 -15.79 -10.46
C TYR A 48 -10.83 -14.77 -10.23
N HIS A 49 -10.41 -14.04 -11.27
CA HIS A 49 -9.36 -13.03 -11.17
C HIS A 49 -9.70 -11.94 -10.15
N SER A 50 -10.96 -11.49 -10.13
CA SER A 50 -11.43 -10.50 -9.16
C SER A 50 -11.33 -11.04 -7.74
N HIS A 51 -11.69 -12.30 -7.50
CA HIS A 51 -11.62 -12.90 -6.17
C HIS A 51 -10.18 -12.99 -5.65
N PHE A 52 -9.21 -13.33 -6.51
CA PHE A 52 -7.79 -13.31 -6.15
C PHE A 52 -7.27 -11.90 -5.88
N ALA A 53 -7.67 -10.92 -6.70
CA ALA A 53 -7.32 -9.51 -6.48
C ALA A 53 -7.87 -9.01 -5.13
N THR A 54 -9.14 -9.29 -4.83
CA THR A 54 -9.79 -8.93 -3.57
C THR A 54 -9.16 -9.62 -2.37
N PHE A 55 -8.78 -10.90 -2.51
CA PHE A 55 -8.03 -11.60 -1.48
C PHE A 55 -6.70 -10.92 -1.17
N SER A 56 -5.89 -10.66 -2.20
CA SER A 56 -4.57 -10.02 -2.04
C SER A 56 -4.71 -8.64 -1.38
N SER A 57 -5.57 -7.79 -1.95
CA SER A 57 -5.86 -6.45 -1.44
C SER A 57 -6.37 -6.46 -0.01
N SER A 58 -7.27 -7.40 0.34
CA SER A 58 -7.80 -7.55 1.70
C SER A 58 -6.74 -7.98 2.71
N VAL A 59 -5.87 -8.93 2.33
CA VAL A 59 -4.76 -9.40 3.17
C VAL A 59 -3.78 -8.27 3.45
N VAL A 60 -3.37 -7.56 2.41
CA VAL A 60 -2.45 -6.43 2.53
C VAL A 60 -3.05 -5.32 3.39
N MET A 61 -4.30 -4.91 3.14
CA MET A 61 -4.93 -3.83 3.91
C MET A 61 -5.08 -4.20 5.39
N SER A 62 -5.38 -5.48 5.68
CA SER A 62 -5.42 -5.99 7.06
C SER A 62 -4.04 -6.02 7.70
N ALA A 63 -3.01 -6.48 6.98
CA ALA A 63 -1.67 -6.62 7.52
C ALA A 63 -0.94 -5.28 7.73
N VAL A 64 -1.19 -4.30 6.86
CA VAL A 64 -0.51 -3.00 6.88
C VAL A 64 -1.22 -2.02 7.81
N TYR A 65 -2.55 -1.90 7.68
CA TYR A 65 -3.34 -0.84 8.30
C TYR A 65 -4.28 -1.30 9.41
N ASP A 66 -4.33 -2.60 9.69
CA ASP A 66 -5.35 -3.19 10.57
C ASP A 66 -6.78 -3.04 10.05
N TYR A 67 -6.93 -2.72 8.77
CA TYR A 67 -8.24 -2.58 8.19
C TYR A 67 -8.94 -3.93 8.13
N GLN A 68 -10.21 -3.97 8.48
CA GLN A 68 -11.02 -5.17 8.46
C GLN A 68 -12.00 -5.12 7.28
N PRO A 69 -11.56 -5.43 6.03
CA PRO A 69 -12.45 -5.41 4.89
C PRO A 69 -13.66 -6.33 5.05
N SER A 70 -14.78 -5.89 4.50
CA SER A 70 -16.00 -6.69 4.38
C SER A 70 -15.78 -7.90 3.47
N ALA A 71 -16.40 -9.04 3.79
CA ALA A 71 -16.21 -10.29 3.04
C ALA A 71 -16.65 -10.20 1.56
N ARG A 72 -17.52 -9.24 1.21
CA ARG A 72 -17.96 -8.98 -0.16
C ARG A 72 -17.96 -7.49 -0.46
N GLY A 73 -17.25 -7.13 -1.54
CA GLY A 73 -17.41 -5.84 -2.19
C GLY A 73 -17.06 -4.63 -1.34
N ASP A 74 -16.04 -4.74 -0.48
CA ASP A 74 -15.61 -3.61 0.32
C ASP A 74 -15.19 -2.42 -0.59
N PRO A 75 -15.80 -1.24 -0.44
CA PRO A 75 -15.50 -0.09 -1.29
C PRO A 75 -14.02 0.29 -1.26
N ARG A 76 -13.34 0.18 -0.12
CA ARG A 76 -11.92 0.55 0.00
C ARG A 76 -11.02 -0.44 -0.72
N VAL A 77 -11.37 -1.72 -0.68
CA VAL A 77 -10.64 -2.77 -1.43
C VAL A 77 -10.85 -2.60 -2.94
N ARG A 78 -12.05 -2.28 -3.38
CA ARG A 78 -12.32 -2.00 -4.81
C ARG A 78 -11.60 -0.76 -5.31
N VAL A 79 -11.54 0.30 -4.50
CA VAL A 79 -10.73 1.48 -4.83
C VAL A 79 -9.26 1.08 -4.96
N LEU A 80 -8.76 0.17 -4.11
CA LEU A 80 -7.39 -0.34 -4.20
C LEU A 80 -7.11 -1.06 -5.51
N GLU A 81 -7.97 -2.00 -5.85
CA GLU A 81 -7.87 -2.74 -7.10
C GLU A 81 -7.90 -1.80 -8.31
N ASN A 82 -8.83 -0.84 -8.33
CA ASN A 82 -8.97 0.12 -9.43
C ASN A 82 -7.75 1.03 -9.58
N VAL A 83 -7.19 1.51 -8.46
CA VAL A 83 -6.01 2.40 -8.49
C VAL A 83 -4.78 1.62 -8.91
N LEU A 84 -4.60 0.39 -8.44
CA LEU A 84 -3.48 -0.47 -8.86
C LEU A 84 -3.59 -0.85 -10.34
N ASP A 85 -4.77 -1.27 -10.81
CA ASP A 85 -5.02 -1.61 -12.21
C ASP A 85 -4.82 -0.38 -13.12
N LEU A 86 -5.33 0.79 -12.74
CA LEU A 86 -5.09 2.03 -13.47
C LEU A 86 -3.59 2.38 -13.51
N GLY A 87 -2.91 2.31 -12.37
CA GLY A 87 -1.48 2.59 -12.27
C GLY A 87 -0.65 1.67 -13.18
N LEU A 88 -0.94 0.37 -13.17
CA LEU A 88 -0.28 -0.61 -14.03
C LEU A 88 -0.54 -0.38 -15.52
N ARG A 89 -1.77 0.01 -15.89
CA ARG A 89 -2.12 0.34 -17.29
C ARG A 89 -1.46 1.62 -17.77
N VAL A 90 -1.36 2.62 -16.89
CA VAL A 90 -0.85 3.95 -17.23
C VAL A 90 0.67 3.97 -17.24
N MET A 91 1.32 3.26 -16.31
CA MET A 91 2.78 3.14 -16.18
C MET A 91 3.28 1.79 -16.68
N THR A 92 3.10 1.55 -17.98
CA THR A 92 3.65 0.35 -18.62
C THR A 92 5.19 0.32 -18.51
N PRO A 93 5.81 -0.87 -18.52
CA PRO A 93 7.28 -0.99 -18.48
C PRO A 93 7.99 -0.15 -19.55
N GLU A 94 7.40 -0.07 -20.75
CA GLU A 94 7.90 0.75 -21.86
C GLU A 94 7.94 2.25 -21.50
N ARG A 95 6.84 2.77 -20.94
CA ARG A 95 6.76 4.16 -20.48
C ARG A 95 7.74 4.42 -19.35
N ALA A 96 7.89 3.47 -18.42
CA ALA A 96 8.85 3.58 -17.32
C ALA A 96 10.31 3.64 -17.84
N VAL A 97 10.65 2.82 -18.84
CA VAL A 97 11.98 2.85 -19.49
C VAL A 97 12.22 4.19 -20.20
N ILE A 98 11.23 4.71 -20.93
CA ILE A 98 11.33 6.01 -21.59
C ILE A 98 11.59 7.13 -20.56
N LEU A 99 10.86 7.14 -19.45
CA LEU A 99 11.05 8.13 -18.38
C LEU A 99 12.41 7.99 -17.69
N LYS A 100 12.94 6.76 -17.59
CA LYS A 100 14.28 6.49 -17.03
C LYS A 100 15.40 6.99 -17.95
N ILE A 101 15.25 6.85 -19.27
CA ILE A 101 16.25 7.31 -20.26
C ILE A 101 16.14 8.82 -20.48
N PHE A 102 14.92 9.36 -20.51
CA PHE A 102 14.63 10.76 -20.83
C PHE A 102 13.90 11.46 -19.67
N PRO A 103 14.57 11.73 -18.53
CA PRO A 103 13.94 12.33 -17.35
C PRO A 103 13.43 13.75 -17.59
N PHE A 104 13.90 14.43 -18.64
CA PHE A 104 13.40 15.77 -19.01
C PHE A 104 11.93 15.76 -19.44
N LEU A 105 11.39 14.60 -19.85
CA LEU A 105 9.97 14.46 -20.21
C LEU A 105 9.04 14.79 -19.02
N LEU A 106 9.47 14.56 -17.78
CA LEU A 106 8.73 14.93 -16.57
C LEU A 106 8.73 16.44 -16.31
N LYS A 107 9.68 17.17 -16.91
CA LYS A 107 9.83 18.63 -16.76
C LYS A 107 9.23 19.42 -17.92
N LEU A 108 8.65 18.75 -18.92
CA LEU A 108 8.05 19.42 -20.06
C LEU A 108 6.83 20.26 -19.64
N PRO A 109 6.64 21.44 -20.22
CA PRO A 109 5.39 22.20 -20.10
C PRO A 109 4.20 21.38 -20.60
N ASP A 110 3.02 21.58 -19.99
CA ASP A 110 1.85 20.74 -20.26
C ASP A 110 1.28 20.90 -21.68
N TRP A 111 1.70 21.94 -22.41
CA TRP A 111 1.35 22.21 -23.80
C TRP A 111 2.24 21.48 -24.82
N CYS A 112 3.38 20.90 -24.40
CA CYS A 112 4.34 20.26 -25.30
C CYS A 112 3.92 18.81 -25.66
N TRP A 113 4.46 18.31 -26.78
CA TRP A 113 4.30 16.91 -27.20
C TRP A 113 4.96 15.98 -26.19
N GLY A 114 4.25 14.93 -25.77
CA GLY A 114 4.70 14.03 -24.69
C GLY A 114 4.24 14.41 -23.28
N SER A 115 3.51 15.53 -23.12
CA SER A 115 2.88 15.92 -21.84
C SER A 115 1.86 14.90 -21.33
N SER A 116 1.30 14.06 -22.19
CA SER A 116 0.41 12.96 -21.78
C SER A 116 1.11 12.00 -20.81
N ILE A 117 2.37 11.61 -21.08
CA ILE A 117 3.11 10.68 -20.21
C ILE A 117 3.36 11.30 -18.83
N LYS A 118 3.70 12.60 -18.80
CA LYS A 118 3.87 13.35 -17.55
C LYS A 118 2.56 13.44 -16.77
N ARG A 119 1.46 13.82 -17.42
CA ARG A 119 0.13 13.92 -16.79
C ARG A 119 -0.33 12.57 -16.25
N ASP A 120 -0.20 11.53 -17.07
CA ASP A 120 -0.50 10.15 -16.74
C ASP A 120 0.27 9.67 -15.50
N ALA A 121 1.59 9.94 -15.45
CA ALA A 121 2.43 9.61 -14.31
C ALA A 121 2.01 10.40 -13.05
N GLN A 122 1.72 11.70 -13.17
CA GLN A 122 1.28 12.54 -12.07
C GLN A 122 -0.07 12.11 -11.51
N VAL A 123 -1.06 11.87 -12.38
CA VAL A 123 -2.39 11.41 -11.98
C VAL A 123 -2.31 10.06 -11.28
N SER A 124 -1.51 9.13 -11.81
CA SER A 124 -1.30 7.81 -11.18
C SER A 124 -0.65 7.94 -9.81
N THR A 125 0.41 8.76 -9.71
CA THR A 125 1.12 8.99 -8.44
C THR A 125 0.20 9.61 -7.39
N ASN A 126 -0.59 10.62 -7.76
CA ASN A 126 -1.52 11.28 -6.83
C ASN A 126 -2.62 10.33 -6.37
N ARG A 127 -3.18 9.52 -7.27
CA ARG A 127 -4.21 8.54 -6.92
C ARG A 127 -3.67 7.46 -5.99
N ILE A 128 -2.45 6.98 -6.23
CA ILE A 128 -1.77 6.03 -5.33
C ILE A 128 -1.48 6.69 -3.98
N ALA A 129 -1.04 7.94 -3.93
CA ALA A 129 -0.78 8.62 -2.67
C ALA A 129 -2.07 8.77 -1.84
N GLU A 130 -3.15 9.25 -2.44
CA GLU A 130 -4.47 9.41 -1.78
C GLU A 130 -5.01 8.08 -1.25
N MET A 131 -4.92 7.03 -2.07
CA MET A 131 -5.26 5.64 -1.75
C MET A 131 -4.56 5.12 -0.48
N MET A 132 -3.29 5.50 -0.29
CA MET A 132 -2.46 5.05 0.83
C MET A 132 -2.60 5.95 2.06
N ASP A 133 -2.89 7.23 1.88
CA ASP A 133 -3.01 8.20 2.97
C ASP A 133 -4.29 7.99 3.78
N VAL A 134 -5.43 7.69 3.13
CA VAL A 134 -6.71 7.47 3.84
C VAL A 134 -6.64 6.35 4.88
N PRO A 135 -6.22 5.10 4.54
CA PRO A 135 -6.13 4.02 5.53
C PRO A 135 -5.02 4.28 6.55
N PHE A 136 -3.95 4.99 6.18
CA PHE A 136 -2.91 5.40 7.13
C PHE A 136 -3.46 6.35 8.19
N GLN A 137 -4.24 7.35 7.79
CA GLN A 137 -4.85 8.31 8.71
C GLN A 137 -5.86 7.62 9.62
N SER A 138 -6.72 6.76 9.08
CA SER A 138 -7.66 5.97 9.89
C SER A 138 -6.92 5.12 10.93
N ALA A 139 -5.90 4.36 10.51
CA ALA A 139 -5.11 3.54 11.44
C ALA A 139 -4.39 4.37 12.52
N SER A 140 -3.93 5.57 12.16
CA SER A 140 -3.27 6.48 13.10
C SER A 140 -4.26 7.10 14.11
N GLN A 141 -5.50 7.39 13.68
CA GLN A 141 -6.58 7.88 14.53
C GLN A 141 -7.07 6.80 15.48
N ASP A 142 -7.32 5.58 14.97
CA ASP A 142 -7.76 4.44 15.77
C ASP A 142 -6.75 4.12 16.88
N MET A 143 -5.46 4.30 16.61
CA MET A 143 -4.40 4.20 17.62
C MET A 143 -4.42 5.29 18.68
N ALA A 144 -4.76 6.52 18.30
CA ALA A 144 -4.82 7.64 19.23
C ALA A 144 -6.06 7.58 20.13
N GLU A 145 -7.17 7.03 19.61
CA GLU A 145 -8.46 6.95 20.30
C GLU A 145 -8.63 5.67 21.13
N ASN A 146 -8.15 4.51 20.65
CA ASN A 146 -8.31 3.23 21.32
C ASN A 146 -6.98 2.72 21.91
N SER A 147 -6.87 2.70 23.25
CA SER A 147 -5.77 2.04 23.97
C SER A 147 -5.87 0.50 23.97
N LEU A 148 -6.89 -0.08 23.34
CA LEU A 148 -7.07 -1.52 23.25
C LEU A 148 -6.22 -2.10 22.12
N PRO A 149 -5.66 -3.32 22.29
CA PRO A 149 -4.70 -3.90 21.36
C PRO A 149 -5.42 -4.38 20.10
N SER A 150 -5.76 -3.46 19.19
CA SER A 150 -6.17 -3.84 17.85
C SER A 150 -4.99 -4.54 17.16
N GLN A 151 -5.35 -5.43 16.24
CA GLN A 151 -4.55 -6.48 15.62
C GLN A 151 -3.17 -6.00 15.12
N SER A 152 -2.26 -6.96 14.99
CA SER A 152 -0.83 -6.74 14.83
C SER A 152 -0.43 -6.16 13.46
N SER A 153 -0.90 -4.97 13.10
CA SER A 153 -0.60 -4.33 11.82
C SER A 153 0.76 -3.65 11.76
N MET A 154 1.27 -3.42 10.55
CA MET A 154 2.55 -2.75 10.35
C MET A 154 2.56 -1.33 10.92
N VAL A 155 1.54 -0.54 10.55
CA VAL A 155 1.45 0.87 10.96
C VAL A 155 1.31 0.94 12.48
N ALA A 156 0.44 0.12 13.07
CA ALA A 156 0.20 0.17 14.50
C ALA A 156 1.42 -0.22 15.34
N GLU A 157 2.09 -1.30 14.95
CA GLU A 157 3.31 -1.77 15.63
C GLU A 157 4.44 -0.74 15.57
N ASN A 158 4.63 -0.09 14.41
CA ASN A 158 5.70 0.89 14.26
C ASN A 158 5.38 2.21 14.96
N LEU A 159 4.14 2.70 14.90
CA LEU A 159 3.73 3.89 15.65
C LEU A 159 3.87 3.71 17.17
N ARG A 160 3.55 2.53 17.72
CA ARG A 160 3.77 2.22 19.16
C ARG A 160 5.24 2.29 19.55
N ARG A 161 6.15 1.84 18.69
CA ARG A 161 7.60 1.90 18.96
C ARG A 161 8.13 3.34 18.99
N MET A 162 7.45 4.27 18.32
CA MET A 162 7.88 5.66 18.21
C MET A 162 7.45 6.57 19.36
N GLU A 163 6.46 6.18 20.16
CA GLU A 163 5.88 7.05 21.21
C GLU A 163 6.93 7.57 22.21
N LYS A 164 8.12 6.95 22.23
CA LYS A 164 9.26 7.26 23.10
C LYS A 164 10.37 8.12 22.47
N GLN A 165 10.21 8.68 21.27
CA GLN A 165 11.28 9.38 20.53
C GLN A 165 11.00 10.86 20.20
N ASP A 166 12.06 11.61 19.88
CA ASP A 166 12.03 13.06 19.62
C ASP A 166 11.13 13.48 18.44
N LYS A 167 10.56 14.70 18.53
CA LYS A 167 9.63 15.27 17.53
C LYS A 167 10.19 15.35 16.10
N VAL A 168 11.46 15.68 15.94
CA VAL A 168 12.09 15.78 14.59
C VAL A 168 12.21 14.39 13.96
N PHE A 169 12.61 13.40 14.75
CA PHE A 169 12.67 12.00 14.32
C PHE A 169 11.27 11.45 13.97
N LYS A 170 10.24 11.88 14.71
CA LYS A 170 8.85 11.49 14.48
C LYS A 170 8.37 11.81 13.06
N SER A 171 8.66 13.00 12.52
CA SER A 171 8.22 13.41 11.18
C SER A 171 8.94 12.65 10.05
N THR A 172 10.26 12.49 10.13
CA THR A 172 11.03 11.72 9.14
C THR A 172 10.61 10.25 9.15
N PHE A 173 10.39 9.68 10.32
CA PHE A 173 9.93 8.31 10.45
C PHE A 173 8.52 8.12 9.94
N GLU A 174 7.58 9.04 10.23
CA GLU A 174 6.21 8.95 9.73
C GLU A 174 6.19 8.91 8.20
N THR A 175 7.01 9.75 7.56
CA THR A 175 7.19 9.74 6.10
C THR A 175 7.76 8.40 5.61
N ALA A 176 8.79 7.88 6.29
CA ALA A 176 9.36 6.57 5.96
C ALA A 176 8.36 5.42 6.18
N LEU A 177 7.50 5.50 7.19
CA LEU A 177 6.46 4.51 7.48
C LEU A 177 5.36 4.53 6.43
N LYS A 178 4.91 5.72 6.01
CA LYS A 178 3.98 5.87 4.87
C LYS A 178 4.57 5.28 3.60
N ASN A 179 5.83 5.61 3.30
CA ASN A 179 6.54 5.05 2.14
C ASN A 179 6.67 3.52 2.24
N SER A 180 6.90 2.98 3.44
CA SER A 180 6.97 1.54 3.68
C SER A 180 5.63 0.83 3.51
N ALA A 181 4.56 1.46 4.01
CA ALA A 181 3.18 0.99 3.79
C ALA A 181 2.84 0.98 2.29
N ALA A 182 3.20 2.04 1.57
CA ALA A 182 3.09 2.11 0.11
C ALA A 182 3.82 0.94 -0.58
N THR A 183 5.09 0.69 -0.21
CA THR A 183 5.85 -0.43 -0.77
C THR A 183 5.19 -1.78 -0.49
N ALA A 184 4.65 -1.99 0.72
CA ALA A 184 3.98 -3.22 1.09
C ALA A 184 2.69 -3.49 0.29
N VAL A 185 2.01 -2.44 -0.16
CA VAL A 185 0.79 -2.55 -0.98
C VAL A 185 1.11 -2.76 -2.46
N VAL A 186 2.09 -2.04 -2.98
CA VAL A 186 2.43 -2.09 -4.41
C VAL A 186 3.24 -3.35 -4.76
N GLY A 187 4.00 -3.90 -3.81
CA GLY A 187 4.73 -5.15 -4.00
C GLY A 187 6.08 -4.99 -4.72
N GLU A 188 6.96 -4.10 -4.21
CA GLU A 188 8.36 -3.97 -4.66
C GLU A 188 9.40 -4.56 -3.67
#